data_AF-A0A561EU38-F1
#
_entry.id   AF-A0A561EU38-F1
#
_cell.length_a   1.000
_cell.length_b   1.000
_cell.length_c   1.000
_cell.angle_alpha   90.00
_cell.angle_beta   90.00
_cell.angle_gamma   90.00
#
_symmetry.space_group_name_H-M   'P 1'
#
loop_
_entity.id
_entity.type
_entity.pdbx_description
1 polymer ?
#
loop_
_entity_poly.entity_id
_entity_poly.type
_entity_poly.pdbx_seq_one_letter_code
_entity_poly.pdbx_strand_id
1 'polypeptide(L)'
;MKGFKEFLLRGNIIDLAVAVVIGAAFTNIINAFVKGVINPLIGLFGSKDLATYASCLKGPCSKDAAGNVTSGIYILWGSVLSAALQFVITAAVVYFVLIVPMRRYMAGRQTPEEVAADAEAKEVVLLTEIRDALVRQA
;
A
#
# COMPACT_ATOMS: atom_id res chain seq x y z
N MET A 1 17.70 -29.88 7.73
CA MET A 1 16.23 -29.77 7.77
C MET A 1 15.68 -29.35 9.15
N LYS A 2 16.17 -29.86 10.29
CA LYS A 2 15.71 -29.42 11.63
C LYS A 2 15.88 -27.91 11.90
N GLY A 3 17.07 -27.35 11.63
CA GLY A 3 17.34 -25.92 11.86
C GLY A 3 16.55 -24.94 10.95
N PHE A 4 16.13 -25.38 9.75
CA PHE A 4 15.28 -24.57 8.87
C PHE A 4 13.84 -24.51 9.38
N LYS A 5 13.33 -25.63 9.93
CA LYS A 5 12.03 -25.68 10.59
C LYS A 5 12.03 -24.85 11.89
N GLU A 6 13.09 -24.90 12.70
CA GLU A 6 13.24 -24.05 13.90
C GLU A 6 13.37 -22.56 13.59
N PHE A 7 13.97 -22.21 12.44
CA PHE A 7 14.02 -20.84 11.95
C PHE A 7 12.64 -20.35 11.50
N LEU A 8 11.90 -21.17 10.75
CA LEU A 8 10.54 -20.83 10.32
C LEU A 8 9.57 -20.76 11.50
N LEU A 9 9.67 -21.65 12.48
CA LEU A 9 8.81 -21.65 13.68
C LEU A 9 9.05 -20.46 14.63
N ARG A 10 10.01 -19.58 14.32
CA ARG A 10 10.15 -18.29 15.00
C ARG A 10 8.98 -17.40 14.56
N GLY A 11 7.90 -17.39 15.35
CA GLY A 11 6.58 -16.83 15.00
C GLY A 11 6.59 -15.50 14.26
N ASN A 12 7.45 -14.56 14.67
CA ASN A 12 7.62 -13.25 14.02
C ASN A 12 7.91 -13.30 12.50
N ILE A 13 8.56 -14.36 12.00
CA ILE A 13 8.89 -14.49 10.56
C ILE A 13 7.69 -15.01 9.75
N ILE A 14 6.88 -15.89 10.33
CA ILE A 14 5.69 -16.43 9.65
C ILE A 14 4.67 -15.32 9.47
N ASP A 15 4.40 -14.54 10.51
CA ASP A 15 3.42 -13.45 10.45
C ASP A 15 3.84 -12.37 9.45
N LEU A 16 5.15 -12.03 9.44
CA LEU A 16 5.71 -11.11 8.46
C LEU A 16 5.64 -11.66 7.03
N ALA A 17 5.95 -12.94 6.83
CA ALA A 17 5.85 -13.58 5.51
C ALA A 17 4.40 -13.60 4.99
N VAL A 18 3.45 -13.93 5.85
CA VAL A 18 2.01 -13.92 5.51
C VAL A 18 1.56 -12.50 5.15
N ALA A 19 1.95 -11.49 5.93
CA ALA A 19 1.61 -10.09 5.65
C ALA A 19 2.11 -9.63 4.27
N VAL A 20 3.36 -9.98 3.91
CA VAL A 20 3.95 -9.62 2.60
C VAL A 20 3.22 -10.30 1.45
N VAL A 21 2.92 -11.60 1.57
CA VAL A 21 2.23 -12.36 0.52
C VAL A 21 0.80 -11.84 0.30
N ILE A 22 0.06 -11.58 1.38
CA ILE A 22 -1.29 -11.02 1.29
C ILE A 22 -1.25 -9.62 0.68
N GLY A 23 -0.30 -8.77 1.08
CA GLY A 23 -0.14 -7.42 0.53
C GLY A 23 0.12 -7.43 -0.98
N ALA A 24 0.98 -8.34 -1.46
CA ALA A 24 1.27 -8.49 -2.89
C ALA A 24 0.03 -8.99 -3.66
N ALA A 25 -0.66 -10.00 -3.15
CA ALA A 25 -1.88 -10.54 -3.77
C ALA A 25 -2.98 -9.49 -3.85
N PHE A 26 -3.18 -8.70 -2.79
CA PHE A 26 -4.20 -7.66 -2.75
C PHE A 26 -3.90 -6.52 -3.74
N THR A 27 -2.63 -6.10 -3.83
CA THR A 27 -2.19 -5.11 -4.82
C THR A 27 -2.53 -5.55 -6.25
N ASN A 28 -2.36 -6.85 -6.56
CA ASN A 28 -2.71 -7.39 -7.87
C ASN A 28 -4.22 -7.32 -8.15
N ILE A 29 -5.07 -7.57 -7.16
CA ILE A 29 -6.53 -7.45 -7.30
C ILE A 29 -6.92 -6.00 -7.62
N ILE A 30 -6.34 -5.04 -6.92
CA ILE A 30 -6.63 -3.62 -7.16
C ILE A 30 -6.10 -3.19 -8.52
N ASN A 31 -4.91 -3.65 -8.93
CA ASN A 31 -4.38 -3.41 -10.27
C ASN A 31 -5.29 -3.97 -11.37
N ALA A 32 -5.84 -5.18 -11.18
CA ALA A 32 -6.78 -5.77 -12.11
C ALA A 32 -8.10 -4.99 -12.17
N PHE A 33 -8.61 -4.52 -11.02
CA PHE A 33 -9.82 -3.71 -10.97
C PHE A 33 -9.65 -2.35 -11.66
N VAL A 34 -8.53 -1.66 -11.41
CA VAL A 34 -8.26 -0.36 -12.04
C VAL A 34 -8.09 -0.54 -13.55
N LYS A 35 -7.31 -1.53 -14.00
CA LYS A 35 -7.16 -1.80 -15.43
C LYS A 35 -8.45 -2.27 -16.11
N GLY A 36 -9.24 -3.11 -15.44
CA GLY A 36 -10.42 -3.75 -16.02
C GLY A 36 -11.70 -2.93 -15.96
N VAL A 37 -11.84 -2.04 -14.97
CA VAL A 37 -13.07 -1.27 -14.73
C VAL A 37 -12.81 0.23 -14.86
N ILE A 38 -11.77 0.75 -14.22
CA ILE A 38 -11.55 2.19 -14.14
C ILE A 38 -10.95 2.74 -15.44
N ASN A 39 -9.93 2.10 -16.01
CA ASN A 39 -9.33 2.51 -17.28
C ASN A 39 -10.37 2.61 -18.41
N PRO A 40 -11.25 1.61 -18.66
CA PRO A 40 -12.28 1.74 -19.70
C PRO A 40 -13.34 2.79 -19.36
N LEU A 41 -13.69 2.99 -18.07
CA LEU A 41 -14.60 4.07 -17.67
C LEU A 41 -14.02 5.46 -17.96
N ILE A 42 -12.73 5.67 -17.73
CA ILE A 42 -12.09 6.94 -18.06
C ILE A 42 -11.85 7.05 -19.58
N GLY A 43 -11.57 5.94 -20.25
CA GLY A 43 -11.49 5.85 -21.71
C GLY A 43 -12.82 6.10 -22.42
N LEU A 44 -13.95 6.18 -21.71
CA LEU A 44 -15.24 6.67 -22.24
C LEU A 44 -15.31 8.21 -22.26
N PHE A 45 -14.60 8.89 -21.37
CA PHE A 45 -14.54 10.36 -21.29
C PHE A 45 -13.25 10.94 -21.91
N GLY A 46 -12.29 10.10 -22.34
CA GLY A 46 -10.99 10.46 -22.91
C GLY A 46 -10.44 9.41 -23.89
N SER A 47 -9.15 9.46 -24.26
CA SER A 47 -8.54 8.43 -25.11
C SER A 47 -8.41 7.10 -24.35
N LYS A 48 -8.47 6.01 -25.10
CA LYS A 48 -8.69 4.61 -24.69
C LYS A 48 -7.76 4.08 -23.57
N ASP A 49 -6.68 4.79 -23.23
CA ASP A 49 -5.78 4.46 -22.13
C ASP A 49 -5.10 5.70 -21.54
N LEU A 50 -5.32 5.95 -20.24
CA LEU A 50 -4.63 7.02 -19.50
C LEU A 50 -3.10 6.86 -19.56
N ALA A 51 -2.60 5.63 -19.54
CA ALA A 51 -1.17 5.35 -19.60
C ALA A 51 -0.50 5.73 -20.93
N THR A 52 -1.28 5.87 -22.01
CA THR A 52 -0.75 6.14 -23.36
C THR A 52 -0.56 7.63 -23.66
N TYR A 53 -1.07 8.50 -22.80
CA TYR A 53 -0.84 9.93 -22.90
C TYR A 53 0.65 10.22 -22.69
N ALA A 54 1.29 10.65 -23.79
CA ALA A 54 2.67 11.05 -23.79
C ALA A 54 2.83 12.34 -24.58
N SER A 55 3.53 13.31 -24.00
CA SER A 55 3.87 14.57 -24.63
C SER A 55 5.31 14.49 -25.14
N CYS A 56 5.53 14.78 -26.41
CA CYS A 56 6.89 14.74 -26.97
C CYS A 56 7.61 16.06 -26.69
N LEU A 57 8.79 15.98 -26.08
CA LEU A 57 9.58 17.15 -25.68
C LEU A 57 10.61 17.57 -26.74
N LYS A 58 11.16 16.62 -27.53
CA LYS A 58 12.17 16.95 -28.56
C LYS A 58 12.41 15.81 -29.57
N GLY A 59 12.53 16.18 -30.86
CA GLY A 59 12.92 15.30 -31.98
C GLY A 59 11.77 14.44 -32.53
N PRO A 60 11.88 13.87 -33.75
CA PRO A 60 10.75 13.34 -34.51
C PRO A 60 10.05 12.24 -33.71
N CYS A 61 8.88 12.59 -33.21
CA CYS A 61 8.09 11.78 -32.30
C CYS A 61 7.41 10.68 -33.13
N SER A 62 8.13 9.58 -33.34
CA SER A 62 7.57 8.38 -33.94
C SER A 62 7.25 7.39 -32.83
N LYS A 63 6.04 6.83 -32.86
CA LYS A 63 5.64 5.68 -32.03
C LYS A 63 5.37 4.51 -32.97
N ASP A 64 5.83 3.32 -32.59
CA ASP A 64 5.45 2.08 -33.28
C ASP A 64 3.97 1.73 -33.01
N ALA A 65 3.37 0.86 -33.83
CA ALA A 65 2.00 0.35 -33.65
C ALA A 65 1.76 -0.34 -32.29
N ALA A 66 2.80 -0.83 -31.61
CA ALA A 66 2.77 -1.35 -30.25
C ALA A 66 2.99 -0.27 -29.16
N GLY A 67 3.06 1.01 -29.54
CA GLY A 67 3.14 2.14 -28.61
C GLY A 67 4.53 2.41 -28.04
N ASN A 68 5.56 1.70 -28.51
CA ASN A 68 6.94 1.91 -28.07
C ASN A 68 7.53 3.16 -28.73
N VAL A 69 8.30 3.90 -27.93
CA VAL A 69 9.06 5.08 -28.37
C VAL A 69 10.23 4.62 -29.23
N THR A 70 10.12 4.79 -30.55
CA THR A 70 11.19 4.43 -31.49
C THR A 70 12.15 5.59 -31.77
N SER A 71 11.69 6.84 -31.62
CA SER A 71 12.54 8.04 -31.67
C SER A 71 11.90 9.22 -30.93
N GLY A 72 12.72 9.97 -30.19
CA GLY A 72 12.33 11.18 -29.46
C GLY A 72 12.26 11.01 -27.94
N ILE A 73 12.24 12.13 -27.21
CA ILE A 73 12.08 12.15 -25.74
C ILE A 73 10.60 12.38 -25.43
N TYR A 74 9.94 11.41 -24.81
CA TYR A 74 8.54 11.49 -24.41
C TYR A 74 8.41 11.65 -22.89
N ILE A 75 7.53 12.54 -22.46
CA ILE A 75 7.01 12.56 -21.08
C ILE A 75 5.72 11.77 -21.07
N LEU A 76 5.76 10.57 -20.49
CA LEU A 76 4.60 9.70 -20.28
C LEU A 76 3.84 10.12 -19.01
N TRP A 77 3.30 11.33 -18.99
CA TRP A 77 2.53 11.83 -17.84
C TRP A 77 1.27 11.00 -17.58
N GLY A 78 0.77 10.33 -18.61
CA GLY A 78 -0.35 9.43 -18.54
C GLY A 78 -0.16 8.24 -17.59
N SER A 79 1.05 7.64 -17.59
CA SER A 79 1.35 6.52 -16.69
C SER A 79 1.44 6.97 -15.23
N VAL A 80 1.95 8.19 -14.99
CA VAL A 80 1.99 8.81 -13.66
C VAL A 80 0.59 9.08 -13.14
N LEU A 81 -0.30 9.62 -13.98
CA LEU A 81 -1.71 9.85 -13.60
C LEU A 81 -2.43 8.53 -13.31
N SER A 82 -2.20 7.50 -14.13
CA SER A 82 -2.73 6.16 -13.89
C SER A 82 -2.24 5.57 -12.56
N ALA A 83 -0.95 5.73 -12.24
CA ALA A 83 -0.38 5.26 -10.98
C ALA A 83 -0.90 6.04 -9.77
N ALA A 84 -1.09 7.36 -9.90
CA ALA A 84 -1.68 8.20 -8.86
C ALA A 84 -3.14 7.78 -8.57
N LEU A 85 -3.93 7.51 -9.62
CA LEU A 85 -5.29 7.02 -9.48
C LEU A 85 -5.33 5.64 -8.81
N GLN A 86 -4.46 4.72 -9.24
CA GLN A 86 -4.27 3.40 -8.64
C GLN A 86 -4.00 3.51 -7.13
N PHE A 87 -3.13 4.44 -6.73
CA PHE A 87 -2.80 4.70 -5.34
C PHE A 87 -4.02 5.21 -4.54
N VAL A 88 -4.75 6.19 -5.07
CA VAL A 88 -5.94 6.75 -4.40
C VAL A 88 -7.02 5.67 -4.20
N ILE A 89 -7.26 4.84 -5.22
CA ILE A 89 -8.24 3.75 -5.14
C ILE A 89 -7.78 2.71 -4.11
N THR A 90 -6.51 2.32 -4.14
CA THR A 90 -5.93 1.40 -3.16
C THR A 90 -6.11 1.92 -1.74
N ALA A 91 -5.77 3.19 -1.49
CA ALA A 91 -5.94 3.84 -0.19
C ALA A 91 -7.41 3.88 0.24
N ALA A 92 -8.32 4.19 -0.68
CA ALA A 92 -9.76 4.22 -0.41
C ALA A 92 -10.29 2.83 -0.02
N VAL A 93 -9.90 1.78 -0.74
CA VAL A 93 -10.32 0.40 -0.43
C VAL A 93 -9.73 -0.05 0.90
N VAL A 94 -8.43 0.17 1.15
CA VAL A 94 -7.80 -0.17 2.45
C VAL A 94 -8.51 0.57 3.59
N TYR A 95 -8.81 1.86 3.42
CA TYR A 95 -9.52 2.63 4.41
C TYR A 95 -10.94 2.09 4.67
N PHE A 96 -11.71 1.84 3.62
CA PHE A 96 -13.12 1.47 3.77
C PHE A 96 -13.31 -0.01 4.16
N VAL A 97 -12.43 -0.91 3.74
CA VAL A 97 -12.54 -2.37 3.98
C VAL A 97 -11.77 -2.82 5.22
N LEU A 98 -10.68 -2.15 5.60
CA LEU A 98 -9.93 -2.50 6.80
C LEU A 98 -10.17 -1.50 7.91
N ILE A 99 -9.90 -0.21 7.67
CA ILE A 99 -9.88 0.79 8.76
C ILE A 99 -11.30 1.07 9.30
N VAL A 100 -12.29 1.28 8.43
CA VAL A 100 -13.68 1.57 8.86
C VAL A 100 -14.30 0.42 9.66
N PRO A 101 -14.29 -0.85 9.20
CA PRO A 101 -14.86 -1.94 9.99
C PRO A 101 -14.03 -2.24 11.22
N MET A 102 -12.70 -2.11 11.17
CA MET A 102 -11.85 -2.27 12.35
C MET A 102 -12.18 -1.21 13.41
N ARG A 103 -12.29 0.06 13.04
CA ARG A 103 -12.77 1.13 13.95
C ARG A 103 -14.16 0.85 14.51
N ARG A 104 -15.07 0.30 13.69
CA ARG A 104 -16.44 -0.04 14.12
C ARG A 104 -16.49 -1.26 15.04
N TYR A 105 -15.63 -2.25 14.84
CA TYR A 105 -15.51 -3.44 15.69
C TYR A 105 -14.79 -3.11 17.01
N MET A 106 -13.70 -2.34 16.95
CA MET A 106 -12.93 -1.91 18.13
C MET A 106 -13.72 -0.97 19.05
N ALA A 107 -14.63 -0.17 18.50
CA ALA A 107 -15.56 0.64 19.29
C ALA A 107 -16.50 -0.22 20.18
N GLY A 108 -16.61 -1.53 19.92
CA GLY A 108 -17.41 -2.47 20.71
C GLY A 108 -16.62 -3.55 21.45
N ARG A 109 -15.44 -3.97 20.97
CA ARG A 109 -14.58 -4.99 21.59
C ARG A 109 -13.12 -4.80 21.14
N GLN A 110 -12.23 -4.45 22.07
CA GLN A 110 -10.78 -4.51 21.81
C GLN A 110 -10.37 -5.99 21.74
N THR A 111 -9.56 -6.36 20.75
CA THR A 111 -9.03 -7.72 20.64
C THR A 111 -7.93 -7.93 21.69
N PRO A 112 -7.78 -9.13 22.30
CA PRO A 112 -6.81 -9.35 23.38
C PRO A 112 -5.36 -8.98 23.02
N GLU A 113 -5.00 -9.10 21.74
CA GLU A 113 -3.67 -8.80 21.21
C GLU A 113 -3.41 -7.29 21.09
N GLU A 114 -4.40 -6.51 20.68
CA GLU A 114 -4.32 -5.04 20.68
C GLU A 114 -4.32 -4.45 22.09
N VAL A 115 -5.09 -5.04 23.02
CA VAL A 115 -5.06 -4.62 24.43
C VAL A 115 -3.68 -4.86 25.04
N ALA A 116 -3.03 -5.98 24.71
CA ALA A 116 -1.68 -6.28 25.16
C ALA A 116 -0.66 -5.29 24.61
N ALA A 117 -0.71 -4.98 23.31
CA ALA A 117 0.20 -4.02 22.68
C ALA A 117 0.01 -2.59 23.22
N ASP A 118 -1.24 -2.14 23.42
CA ASP A 118 -1.54 -0.84 24.04
C ASP A 118 -1.15 -0.80 25.53
N ALA A 119 -1.27 -1.92 26.25
CA ALA A 119 -0.86 -2.02 27.66
C ALA A 119 0.66 -1.96 27.80
N GLU A 120 1.42 -2.67 26.96
CA GLU A 120 2.88 -2.59 26.93
C GLU A 120 3.36 -1.17 26.60
N ALA A 121 2.73 -0.50 25.62
CA ALA A 121 3.05 0.88 25.28
C ALA A 121 2.81 1.83 26.46
N LYS A 122 1.69 1.67 27.18
CA LYS A 122 1.38 2.47 28.38
C LYS A 122 2.34 2.19 29.53
N GLU A 123 2.75 0.94 29.73
CA GLU A 123 3.69 0.57 30.77
C GLU A 123 5.08 1.17 30.52
N VAL A 124 5.56 1.15 29.27
CA VAL A 124 6.82 1.79 28.88
C VAL A 124 6.78 3.31 29.11
N VAL A 125 5.67 3.96 28.78
CA VAL A 125 5.46 5.40 29.05
C VAL A 125 5.50 5.66 30.56
N LEU A 126 4.78 4.87 31.35
CA LEU A 126 4.74 5.01 32.81
C LEU A 126 6.14 4.84 33.43
N LEU A 127 6.91 3.85 32.98
CA LEU A 127 8.28 3.62 33.46
C LEU A 127 9.21 4.78 33.09
N THR A 128 8.99 5.41 31.93
CA THR A 128 9.73 6.60 31.51
C THR A 128 9.42 7.79 32.40
N GLU A 129 8.14 8.00 32.72
CA GLU A 129 7.70 9.06 33.63
C GLU A 129 8.23 8.85 35.06
N ILE A 130 8.23 7.61 35.56
CA ILE A 130 8.80 7.26 36.88
C ILE A 130 10.31 7.52 36.91
N ARG A 131 11.05 7.14 35.85
CA ARG A 131 12.48 7.44 35.73
C ARG A 131 12.73 8.93 35.81
N ASP A 132 11.97 9.73 35.05
CA ASP A 132 12.16 11.18 35.02
C ASP A 132 11.76 11.85 36.34
N ALA A 133 10.76 11.31 37.04
CA ALA A 133 10.39 11.76 38.39
C ALA A 133 11.50 11.46 39.42
N LEU A 134 12.14 10.28 39.34
CA LEU A 134 13.26 9.91 40.22
C LEU A 134 14.50 10.76 39.94
N VAL A 135 14.80 11.05 38.67
CA VAL A 135 15.93 11.92 38.29
C VAL A 135 15.72 13.36 38.77
N ARG A 136 14.48 13.85 38.82
CA ARG A 136 14.16 15.18 39.37
C ARG A 136 14.24 15.28 40.90
N GLN A 137 14.21 14.14 41.60
CA GLN A 137 14.33 14.09 43.07
C GLN A 137 15.78 13.94 43.56
N ALA A 138 16.72 13.60 42.66
CA ALA A 138 18.16 13.54 42.91
C ALA A 138 18.84 14.88 42.58
#